data_AF-A0A7S1XMV1-F1
#
_entry.id   AF-A0A7S1XMV1-F1
#
_cell.length_a   1.000
_cell.length_b   1.000
_cell.length_c   1.000
_cell.angle_alpha   90.00
_cell.angle_beta   90.00
_cell.angle_gamma   90.00
#
_symmetry.space_group_name_H-M   'P 1'
#
loop_
_entity.id
_entity.type
_entity.pdbx_description
1 polymer ?
#
loop_
_entity_poly.entity_id
_entity_poly.type
_entity_poly.pdbx_seq_one_letter_code
_entity_poly.pdbx_strand_id
1 'polypeptide(L)'
;MVILVVTCAELSIVVCYFQLCSANHRWWWTSVTTPGASSIYVLLFSMWYYFRETDISDGVPTFIYVTYMLLLSVIFFLITGTSGYLASLWFVKKIFGSIKVD
;
A
#
# COMPACT_ATOMS: atom_id res chain seq x y z
N MET A 1 -10.74 4.38 -6.35
CA MET A 1 -9.37 4.91 -6.60
C MET A 1 -9.11 6.15 -5.76
N VAL A 2 -9.77 7.29 -6.04
CA VAL A 2 -9.51 8.56 -5.33
C VAL A 2 -9.70 8.47 -3.82
N ILE A 3 -10.85 7.98 -3.34
CA ILE A 3 -11.11 7.84 -1.89
C ILE A 3 -10.10 6.93 -1.19
N LEU A 4 -9.67 5.84 -1.83
CA LEU A 4 -8.69 4.89 -1.31
C LEU A 4 -7.32 5.55 -1.15
N VAL A 5 -6.87 6.28 -2.18
CA VAL A 5 -5.60 7.02 -2.15
C VAL A 5 -5.62 8.10 -1.07
N VAL A 6 -6.74 8.82 -0.92
CA VAL A 6 -6.91 9.83 0.14
C VAL A 6 -6.83 9.18 1.51
N THR A 7 -7.60 8.13 1.77
CA THR A 7 -7.57 7.44 3.08
C THR A 7 -6.22 6.78 3.36
N CYS A 8 -5.54 6.23 2.35
CA CYS A 8 -4.19 5.67 2.50
C CYS A 8 -3.16 6.76 2.83
N ALA A 9 -3.28 7.94 2.21
CA ALA A 9 -2.43 9.08 2.52
C ALA A 9 -2.68 9.60 3.94
N GLU A 10 -3.94 9.74 4.35
CA GLU A 10 -4.31 10.15 5.71
C GLU A 10 -3.81 9.17 6.77
N LEU A 11 -4.04 7.87 6.58
CA LEU A 11 -3.55 6.83 7.49
C LEU A 11 -2.01 6.85 7.60
N SER A 12 -1.30 7.05 6.48
CA SER A 12 0.16 7.13 6.50
C SER A 12 0.68 8.35 7.28
N ILE A 13 -0.04 9.48 7.25
CA ILE A 13 0.29 10.68 8.03
C ILE A 13 0.04 10.45 9.52
N VAL A 14 -1.13 9.90 9.88
CA VAL A 14 -1.51 9.63 11.28
C VAL A 14 -0.56 8.63 11.94
N VAL A 15 -0.20 7.55 11.24
CA VAL A 15 0.77 6.56 11.74
C VAL A 15 2.15 7.20 11.95
N CYS A 16 2.60 8.04 11.01
CA CYS A 16 3.87 8.76 11.15
C CYS A 16 3.87 9.69 12.38
N TYR A 17 2.74 10.38 12.63
CA TYR A 17 2.57 11.24 13.80
C TYR A 17 2.66 10.45 15.13
N PHE A 18 1.92 9.35 15.26
CA PHE A 18 1.98 8.48 16.45
C PHE A 18 3.38 7.89 16.66
N GLN A 19 4.08 7.51 15.58
CA GLN A 19 5.45 7.01 15.66
C GLN A 19 6.43 8.06 16.17
N LEU A 20 6.31 9.31 15.70
CA LEU A 20 7.08 10.44 16.24
C LEU A 20 6.79 10.66 17.73
N CYS A 21 5.53 10.62 18.16
CA CYS A 21 5.16 10.72 19.58
C CYS A 21 5.75 9.60 20.44
N SER A 22 5.92 8.39 19.88
CA SER A 22 6.54 7.25 20.57
C SER A 22 8.09 7.27 20.56
N ALA A 23 8.71 8.35 20.08
CA ALA A 23 10.16 8.51 19.92
C ALA A 23 10.84 7.43 19.04
N ASN A 24 10.07 6.64 18.28
CA ASN A 24 10.59 5.57 17.44
C ASN A 24 10.86 6.09 16.02
N HIS A 25 12.13 6.31 15.71
CA HIS A 25 12.57 6.97 14.47
C HIS A 25 12.60 6.03 13.23
N ARG A 26 12.06 4.80 13.32
CA ARG A 26 11.97 3.87 12.18
C ARG A 26 10.79 4.17 11.23
N TRP A 27 10.44 5.44 11.05
CA TRP A 27 9.22 5.87 10.31
C TRP A 27 9.17 5.36 8.87
N TRP A 28 10.36 5.16 8.28
CA TRP A 28 10.55 4.85 6.87
C TRP A 28 9.93 3.51 6.46
N TRP A 29 10.10 2.49 7.30
CA TRP A 29 9.70 1.12 6.96
C TRP A 29 8.19 0.90 7.15
N THR A 30 7.57 1.55 8.14
CA THR A 30 6.13 1.41 8.42
C THR A 30 5.26 2.26 7.48
N SER A 31 5.72 3.44 7.06
CA SER A 31 4.99 4.26 6.07
C SER A 31 4.88 3.58 4.69
N VAL A 32 5.84 2.71 4.35
CA VAL A 32 5.83 1.95 3.09
C VAL A 32 4.96 0.69 3.19
N THR A 33 5.00 -0.01 4.33
CA THR A 33 4.31 -1.30 4.50
C THR A 33 2.81 -1.16 4.78
N THR A 34 2.35 -0.07 5.41
CA THR A 34 0.94 0.11 5.78
C THR A 34 0.00 0.32 4.58
N PRO A 35 0.26 1.26 3.64
CA PRO A 35 -0.59 1.43 2.45
C PRO A 35 -0.42 0.29 1.44
N GLY A 36 0.72 -0.41 1.46
CA GLY A 36 0.95 -1.57 0.62
C GLY A 36 0.11 -2.80 1.01
N ALA A 37 -0.31 -2.93 2.27
CA ALA A 37 -1.08 -4.09 2.72
C ALA A 37 -2.42 -4.27 1.98
N SER A 38 -3.00 -3.20 1.40
CA SER A 38 -4.25 -3.30 0.65
C SER A 38 -4.13 -4.11 -0.65
N SER A 39 -2.95 -4.20 -1.28
CA SER A 39 -2.77 -5.06 -2.45
C SER A 39 -2.74 -6.54 -2.08
N ILE A 40 -2.26 -6.86 -0.87
CA ILE A 40 -2.22 -8.23 -0.35
C ILE A 40 -3.65 -8.78 -0.22
N TYR A 41 -4.63 -7.93 0.15
CA TYR A 41 -6.04 -8.29 0.14
C TYR A 41 -6.56 -8.63 -1.27
N VAL A 42 -6.18 -7.86 -2.29
CA VAL A 42 -6.57 -8.13 -3.69
C VAL A 42 -5.95 -9.45 -4.19
N LEU A 43 -4.70 -9.72 -3.80
CA LEU A 43 -3.97 -10.95 -4.15
C LEU A 43 -4.60 -12.19 -3.49
N LEU A 44 -4.93 -12.11 -2.20
CA LEU A 44 -5.64 -13.15 -1.46
C LEU A 44 -7.05 -13.41 -2.00
N PHE A 45 -7.79 -12.36 -2.32
CA PHE A 45 -9.12 -12.48 -2.91
C PHE A 45 -9.08 -13.16 -4.28
N SER A 46 -8.11 -12.78 -5.13
CA SER A 46 -7.92 -13.41 -6.44
C SER A 46 -7.54 -14.88 -6.33
N MET A 47 -6.71 -15.27 -5.34
CA MET A 47 -6.42 -16.68 -5.07
C MET A 47 -7.67 -17.43 -4.61
N TRP A 48 -8.42 -16.87 -3.66
CA TRP A 48 -9.65 -17.52 -3.16
C TRP A 48 -10.70 -17.70 -4.26
N TYR A 49 -10.87 -16.71 -5.13
CA TYR A 49 -11.75 -16.79 -6.30
C TYR A 49 -11.31 -17.89 -7.27
N TYR A 50 -10.01 -17.96 -7.55
CA TYR A 50 -9.45 -19.01 -8.39
C TYR A 50 -9.66 -20.43 -7.81
N PHE A 51 -9.60 -20.60 -6.49
CA PHE A 51 -9.90 -21.88 -5.86
C PHE A 51 -11.40 -22.24 -5.82
N ARG A 52 -12.30 -21.26 -5.91
CA ARG A 52 -13.75 -21.46 -5.79
C ARG A 52 -14.48 -21.59 -7.12
N GLU A 53 -14.01 -20.90 -8.17
CA GLU A 53 -14.78 -20.69 -9.41
C GLU A 53 -14.28 -21.52 -10.61
N THR A 54 -13.11 -22.16 -10.52
CA THR A 54 -12.45 -22.71 -11.71
C THR A 54 -12.80 -24.17 -11.96
N ASP A 55 -14.00 -24.42 -12.49
CA ASP A 55 -14.38 -25.66 -13.22
C ASP A 55 -13.86 -25.63 -14.68
N ILE A 56 -12.72 -24.97 -14.94
CA ILE A 56 -12.14 -24.86 -16.28
C ILE A 56 -10.99 -25.86 -16.40
N SER A 57 -11.26 -26.95 -17.12
CA SER A 57 -10.40 -28.13 -17.28
C SER A 57 -9.09 -27.91 -18.07
N ASP A 58 -8.81 -26.68 -18.50
CA ASP A 58 -7.65 -26.35 -19.35
C ASP A 58 -6.61 -25.48 -18.60
N GLY A 59 -5.36 -25.94 -18.59
CA GLY A 59 -4.26 -25.30 -17.85
C GLY A 59 -3.77 -23.96 -18.43
N VAL A 60 -4.00 -23.70 -19.71
CA VAL A 60 -3.54 -22.49 -20.41
C VAL A 60 -4.31 -21.21 -20.01
N PRO A 61 -5.66 -21.14 -20.07
CA PRO A 61 -6.42 -19.94 -19.68
C PRO A 61 -6.24 -19.60 -18.19
N THR A 62 -6.11 -20.64 -17.38
CA THR A 62 -5.80 -20.63 -15.96
C THR A 62 -4.50 -19.87 -15.65
N PHE A 63 -3.42 -20.17 -16.37
CA PHE A 63 -2.13 -19.49 -16.21
C PHE A 63 -2.19 -18.01 -16.62
N ILE A 64 -2.93 -17.71 -17.69
CA ILE A 64 -3.12 -16.34 -18.18
C ILE A 64 -3.88 -15.50 -17.14
N TYR A 65 -4.96 -16.05 -16.55
CA TYR A 65 -5.75 -15.36 -15.52
C TYR A 65 -4.92 -15.03 -14.27
N VAL A 66 -4.21 -16.02 -13.73
CA VAL A 66 -3.36 -15.84 -12.53
C VAL A 66 -2.29 -14.78 -12.79
N THR A 67 -1.61 -14.84 -13.93
CA THR A 67 -0.56 -13.88 -14.29
C THR A 67 -1.11 -12.45 -14.38
N TYR A 68 -2.30 -12.28 -14.97
CA TYR A 68 -2.93 -10.98 -15.13
C TYR A 68 -3.33 -10.36 -13.79
N MET A 69 -3.94 -11.16 -12.89
CA MET A 69 -4.34 -10.69 -11.56
C MET A 69 -3.14 -10.38 -10.67
N LEU A 70 -2.06 -11.15 -10.79
CA LEU A 70 -0.81 -10.93 -10.05
C LEU A 70 -0.13 -9.64 -10.52
N LEU A 71 -0.01 -9.41 -11.83
CA LEU A 71 0.50 -8.15 -12.39
C LEU A 71 -0.31 -6.95 -11.93
N LEU A 72 -1.64 -7.04 -11.98
CA LEU A 72 -2.53 -5.96 -11.59
C LEU A 72 -2.40 -5.62 -10.10
N SER A 73 -2.29 -6.64 -9.24
CA SER A 73 -2.03 -6.46 -7.80
C SER A 73 -0.67 -5.82 -7.52
N VAL A 74 0.39 -6.19 -8.25
CA VAL A 74 1.73 -5.60 -8.10
C VAL A 74 1.74 -4.13 -8.52
N ILE A 75 1.13 -3.79 -9.65
CA ILE A 75 1.01 -2.39 -10.09
C ILE A 75 0.22 -1.58 -9.07
N PHE A 76 -0.85 -2.14 -8.53
CA PHE A 76 -1.67 -1.48 -7.51
C PHE A 76 -0.92 -1.25 -6.19
N PHE A 77 -0.11 -2.23 -5.77
CA PHE A 77 0.80 -2.11 -4.64
C PHE A 77 1.79 -0.97 -4.82
N LEU A 78 2.42 -0.90 -5.99
CA LEU A 78 3.43 0.13 -6.28
C LEU A 78 2.80 1.52 -6.26
N ILE A 79 1.67 1.73 -6.93
CA ILE A 79 1.02 3.06 -6.96
C ILE A 79 0.60 3.50 -5.55
N THR A 80 -0.09 2.62 -4.81
CA THR A 80 -0.60 2.93 -3.48
C THR A 80 0.52 3.11 -2.47
N GLY A 81 1.54 2.23 -2.49
CA GLY A 81 2.71 2.30 -1.63
C GLY A 81 3.56 3.55 -1.86
N THR A 82 3.80 3.92 -3.12
CA THR A 82 4.61 5.11 -3.45
C THR A 82 3.91 6.41 -3.06
N SER A 83 2.58 6.48 -3.24
CA SER A 83 1.79 7.66 -2.85
C SER A 83 1.79 7.93 -1.33
N GLY A 84 1.60 6.89 -0.52
CA GLY A 84 1.65 7.01 0.95
C GLY A 84 3.04 7.36 1.47
N TYR A 85 4.08 6.78 0.87
CA TYR A 85 5.48 7.07 1.21
C TYR A 85 5.88 8.53 0.90
N LEU A 86 5.46 9.05 -0.27
CA LEU A 86 5.72 10.45 -0.63
C LEU A 86 4.99 11.43 0.30
N ALA A 87 3.75 11.12 0.68
CA ALA A 87 2.96 11.95 1.59
C ALA A 87 3.60 12.05 2.99
N SER A 88 4.06 10.94 3.56
CA SER A 88 4.72 10.94 4.87
C SER A 88 6.07 11.64 4.85
N LEU A 89 6.88 11.48 3.78
CA LEU A 89 8.12 12.22 3.60
C LEU A 89 7.90 13.74 3.53
N TRP A 90 6.86 14.18 2.83
CA TRP A 90 6.51 15.59 2.72
C TRP A 90 6.10 16.16 4.08
N PHE A 91 5.30 15.43 4.84
CA PHE A 91 4.86 15.81 6.19
C PHE A 91 6.03 15.93 7.17
N VAL A 92 6.93 14.94 7.19
CA VAL A 92 8.14 14.96 8.04
C VAL A 92 9.03 16.15 7.69
N LYS A 93 9.28 16.41 6.40
CA LYS A 93 10.03 17.59 5.94
C LYS A 93 9.37 18.90 6.40
N LYS A 94 8.04 18.97 6.41
CA LYS A 94 7.28 20.15 6.87
C LYS A 94 7.47 20.39 8.38
N ILE A 95 7.39 19.34 9.21
CA ILE A 95 7.57 19.45 10.67
C ILE A 95 9.01 19.86 11.02
N PHE A 96 10.02 19.17 10.49
CA PHE A 96 11.42 19.48 10.80
C PHE A 96 11.90 20.79 10.19
N GLY A 97 11.31 21.22 9.06
CA GLY A 97 11.55 22.55 8.50
C GLY A 97 10.95 23.68 9.35
N SER A 98 9.84 23.43 10.03
CA SER A 98 9.23 24.40 10.95
C SER A 98 9.96 24.51 12.29
N ILE A 99 10.82 23.55 12.64
CA ILE A 99 11.60 23.50 13.89
C ILE A 99 12.91 24.32 13.80
N LYS A 100 13.20 24.97 12.67
CA LYS A 100 14.28 25.97 12.56
C LYS A 100 13.72 27.37 12.32
N VAL A 101 13.12 27.96 13.34
CA VAL A 101 13.17 29.40 13.71
C VAL A 101 12.62 29.50 15.14
N ASP A 102 13.43 29.12 16.12
CA ASP A 102 13.83 29.97 17.25
C ASP A 102 15.15 29.41 17.82
#